data_AF-A0A0Q4RAX2-F1
#
_entry.id   AF-A0A0Q4RAX2-F1
#
_cell.length_a   1.000
_cell.length_b   1.000
_cell.length_c   1.000
_cell.angle_alpha   90.00
_cell.angle_beta   90.00
_cell.angle_gamma   90.00
#
_symmetry.space_group_name_H-M   'P 1'
#
loop_
_entity.id
_entity.type
_entity.pdbx_description
1 polymer ?
#
loop_
_entity_poly.entity_id
_entity_poly.type
_entity_poly.pdbx_seq_one_letter_code
_entity_poly.pdbx_strand_id
1 'polypeptide(L)'
;MIEITPAIMGPGIEEEYADALAAIGDLRRALGDRPLTNDTPDGRVLLEVAWIEQEIGRRRLPIPVEASYAGTIYYLVGSHELLHVPGVLNPAGITDALGRLYRVLQGIGLVKPRHVPVLIAMIDDLCADADTVRDRLNAQEQEVIDDIRAQGVLLKRGEWPPHRRPQDQFFRYDTPNLDSLVMNFGNRVRGISFPLFDGWRPYPAKKPPLAAPVPGLSQKAPPLPPELEGKLP
;
A
#
# COMPACT_ATOMS: atom_id res chain seq x y z
N MET A 1 -11.54 -7.48 21.35
CA MET A 1 -12.23 -6.92 20.17
C MET A 1 -12.22 -5.39 20.20
N ILE A 2 -11.46 -4.75 19.32
CA ILE A 2 -11.48 -3.29 19.12
C ILE A 2 -12.61 -2.95 18.14
N GLU A 3 -13.42 -1.93 18.44
CA GLU A 3 -14.45 -1.44 17.53
C GLU A 3 -13.82 -0.69 16.34
N ILE A 4 -14.12 -1.11 15.11
CA ILE A 4 -13.62 -0.44 13.89
C ILE A 4 -14.49 0.78 13.58
N THR A 5 -13.96 1.96 13.88
CA THR A 5 -14.66 3.25 13.69
C THR A 5 -14.22 3.98 12.41
N PRO A 6 -14.97 4.99 11.93
CA PRO A 6 -14.53 5.86 10.83
C PRO A 6 -13.16 6.52 11.08
N ALA A 7 -12.81 6.80 12.35
CA ALA A 7 -11.51 7.34 12.71
C ALA A 7 -10.36 6.35 12.42
N ILE A 8 -10.60 5.06 12.66
CA ILE A 8 -9.68 3.97 12.32
C ILE A 8 -9.65 3.75 10.79
N MET A 9 -10.82 3.76 10.15
CA MET A 9 -10.97 3.64 8.69
C MET A 9 -10.50 4.87 7.90
N GLY A 10 -10.16 5.98 8.56
CA GLY A 10 -9.60 7.21 7.97
C GLY A 10 -10.56 7.96 7.05
N PRO A 11 -10.13 9.15 6.57
CA PRO A 11 -11.02 10.14 5.98
C PRO A 11 -11.44 9.87 4.52
N GLY A 12 -11.20 8.69 3.95
CA GLY A 12 -11.62 8.39 2.57
C GLY A 12 -10.61 8.87 1.52
N ILE A 13 -11.12 9.43 0.42
CA ILE A 13 -10.34 9.74 -0.79
C ILE A 13 -9.27 10.82 -0.56
N GLU A 14 -9.51 11.76 0.34
CA GLU A 14 -8.61 12.87 0.65
C GLU A 14 -7.27 12.38 1.21
N GLU A 15 -7.31 11.34 2.04
CA GLU A 15 -6.08 10.72 2.54
C GLU A 15 -5.36 9.94 1.46
N GLU A 16 -6.08 9.26 0.57
CA GLU A 16 -5.46 8.54 -0.54
C GLU A 16 -4.81 9.49 -1.55
N TYR A 17 -5.42 10.64 -1.80
CA TYR A 17 -4.80 11.71 -2.59
C TYR A 17 -3.55 12.26 -1.90
N ALA A 18 -3.61 12.54 -0.60
CA ALA A 18 -2.43 13.00 0.14
C ALA A 18 -1.30 11.95 0.13
N ASP A 19 -1.64 10.67 0.29
CA ASP A 19 -0.69 9.57 0.26
C ASP A 19 -0.09 9.37 -1.13
N ALA A 20 -0.89 9.48 -2.19
CA ALA A 20 -0.42 9.41 -3.57
C ALA A 20 0.54 10.56 -3.88
N LEU A 21 0.17 11.80 -3.52
CA LEU A 21 1.03 12.99 -3.73
C LEU A 21 2.35 12.89 -2.94
N ALA A 22 2.31 12.36 -1.71
CA ALA A 22 3.52 12.13 -0.93
C ALA A 22 4.43 11.07 -1.58
N ALA A 23 3.86 9.95 -2.03
CA ALA A 23 4.61 8.91 -2.74
C ALA A 23 5.20 9.40 -4.06
N ILE A 24 4.46 10.25 -4.79
CA ILE A 24 4.93 10.94 -6.00
C ILE A 24 6.11 11.86 -5.69
N GLY A 25 6.03 12.66 -4.63
CA GLY A 25 7.11 13.53 -4.20
C GLY A 25 8.39 12.75 -3.86
N ASP A 26 8.25 11.62 -3.17
CA ASP A 26 9.37 10.72 -2.89
C ASP A 26 9.96 10.10 -4.17
N LEU A 27 9.11 9.66 -5.10
CA LEU A 27 9.53 9.07 -6.37
C LEU A 27 10.29 10.09 -7.23
N ARG A 28 9.78 11.32 -7.34
CA ARG A 28 10.47 12.42 -8.04
C ARG A 28 11.82 12.72 -7.40
N ARG A 29 11.91 12.78 -6.07
CA ARG A 29 13.17 13.00 -5.36
C ARG A 29 14.19 11.87 -5.64
N ALA A 30 13.72 10.62 -5.74
CA ALA A 30 14.57 9.48 -6.02
C ALA A 30 15.03 9.41 -7.49
N LEU A 31 14.18 9.87 -8.42
CA LEU A 31 14.51 9.92 -9.85
C LEU A 31 15.39 11.12 -10.21
N GLY A 32 15.22 12.26 -9.54
CA GLY A 32 15.92 13.51 -9.84
C GLY A 32 15.34 14.25 -11.05
N ASP A 33 16.13 15.15 -11.66
CA ASP A 33 15.72 16.06 -12.75
C ASP A 33 15.69 15.40 -14.13
N ARG A 34 15.01 14.25 -14.24
CA ARG A 34 14.98 13.47 -15.48
C ARG A 34 13.99 14.04 -16.48
N PRO A 35 14.27 13.89 -17.80
CA PRO A 35 13.35 14.37 -18.83
C PRO A 35 12.04 13.58 -18.82
N LEU A 36 10.93 14.28 -19.00
CA LEU A 36 9.62 13.69 -19.25
C LEU A 36 9.57 13.23 -20.72
N THR A 37 9.72 11.92 -20.95
CA THR A 37 9.71 11.32 -22.30
C THR A 37 9.11 9.92 -22.26
N ASN A 38 8.54 9.46 -23.38
CA ASN A 38 8.10 8.07 -23.52
C ASN A 38 9.23 7.08 -23.84
N ASP A 39 10.43 7.57 -24.14
CA ASP A 39 11.53 6.74 -24.64
C ASP A 39 12.18 5.88 -23.56
N THR A 40 12.11 6.32 -22.30
CA THR A 40 12.76 5.65 -21.16
C THR A 40 11.76 5.27 -20.05
N PRO A 41 12.00 4.21 -19.26
CA PRO A 41 11.10 3.80 -18.19
C PRO A 41 10.84 4.89 -17.15
N ASP A 42 11.88 5.62 -16.76
CA ASP A 42 11.86 6.76 -15.85
C ASP A 42 11.14 7.99 -16.44
N GLY A 43 11.28 8.25 -17.73
CA GLY A 43 10.51 9.30 -18.40
C GLY A 43 9.01 8.96 -18.44
N ARG A 44 8.67 7.70 -18.76
CA ARG A 44 7.27 7.23 -18.80
C ARG A 44 6.60 7.32 -17.43
N VAL A 45 7.30 6.90 -16.37
CA VAL A 45 6.73 6.99 -15.01
C VAL A 45 6.52 8.44 -14.58
N LEU A 46 7.42 9.37 -14.95
CA LEU A 46 7.26 10.79 -14.66
C LEU A 46 6.09 11.42 -15.41
N LEU A 47 5.85 11.03 -16.67
CA LEU A 47 4.68 11.44 -17.44
C LEU A 47 3.37 10.96 -16.79
N GLU A 48 3.30 9.69 -16.41
CA GLU A 48 2.11 9.12 -15.75
C GLU A 48 1.86 9.76 -14.38
N VAL A 49 2.93 10.00 -13.60
CA VAL A 49 2.86 10.72 -12.33
C VAL A 49 2.34 12.15 -12.51
N ALA A 50 2.81 12.88 -13.52
CA ALA A 50 2.33 14.24 -13.79
C ALA A 50 0.83 14.25 -14.14
N TRP A 51 0.36 13.25 -14.89
CA TRP A 51 -1.07 13.07 -15.16
C TRP A 51 -1.86 12.76 -13.87
N ILE A 52 -1.36 11.87 -13.01
CA ILE A 52 -1.99 11.54 -11.72
C ILE A 52 -2.13 12.80 -10.84
N GLU A 53 -1.07 13.59 -10.69
CA GLU A 53 -1.10 14.84 -9.90
C GLU A 53 -2.17 15.80 -10.42
N GLN A 54 -2.27 15.95 -11.75
CA GLN A 54 -3.28 16.79 -12.38
C GLN A 54 -4.70 16.30 -12.06
N GLU A 55 -4.96 15.00 -12.17
CA GLU A 55 -6.29 14.44 -11.92
C GLU A 55 -6.65 14.43 -10.43
N ILE A 56 -5.68 14.26 -9.52
CA ILE A 56 -5.84 14.47 -8.08
C ILE A 56 -6.18 15.93 -7.80
N GLY A 57 -5.43 16.88 -8.36
CA GLY A 57 -5.67 18.32 -8.19
C GLY A 57 -7.05 18.74 -8.67
N ARG A 58 -7.59 18.06 -9.69
CA ARG A 58 -8.96 18.25 -10.19
C ARG A 58 -10.02 17.43 -9.47
N ARG A 59 -9.62 16.56 -8.53
CA ARG A 59 -10.48 15.61 -7.82
C ARG A 59 -11.29 14.70 -8.76
N ARG A 60 -10.65 14.21 -9.82
CA ARG A 60 -11.26 13.38 -10.87
C ARG A 60 -10.72 11.96 -10.92
N LEU A 61 -9.61 11.69 -10.25
CA LEU A 61 -9.01 10.36 -10.23
C LEU A 61 -9.78 9.47 -9.25
N PRO A 62 -10.52 8.44 -9.69
CA PRO A 62 -11.06 7.47 -8.76
C PRO A 62 -9.91 6.67 -8.13
N ILE A 63 -10.08 6.25 -6.88
CA ILE A 63 -9.20 5.26 -6.26
C ILE A 63 -10.11 4.12 -5.74
N PRO A 64 -9.91 2.85 -6.16
CA PRO A 64 -8.82 2.34 -7.00
C PRO A 64 -8.84 2.88 -8.44
N VAL A 65 -7.65 3.12 -8.99
CA VAL A 65 -7.43 3.48 -10.38
C VAL A 65 -7.47 2.22 -11.23
N GLU A 66 -8.24 2.25 -12.31
CA GLU A 66 -8.24 1.16 -13.29
C GLU A 66 -6.84 1.02 -13.92
N ALA A 67 -6.34 -0.21 -14.02
CA ALA A 67 -4.97 -0.47 -14.48
C ALA A 67 -4.65 0.11 -15.87
N SER A 68 -5.66 0.31 -16.72
CA SER A 68 -5.52 0.94 -18.04
C SER A 68 -5.08 2.42 -17.97
N TYR A 69 -5.38 3.13 -16.87
CA TYR A 69 -4.98 4.54 -16.68
C TYR A 69 -3.62 4.71 -15.99
N ALA A 70 -3.14 3.70 -15.26
CA ALA A 70 -1.87 3.71 -14.53
C ALA A 70 -0.96 2.54 -14.94
N GLY A 71 -1.01 2.19 -16.23
CA GLY A 71 -0.37 0.98 -16.75
C GLY A 71 1.15 0.97 -16.59
N THR A 72 1.78 2.14 -16.65
CA THR A 72 3.23 2.27 -16.49
C THR A 72 3.66 1.92 -15.07
N ILE A 73 3.01 2.51 -14.06
CA ILE A 73 3.29 2.24 -12.65
C ILE A 73 3.03 0.77 -12.34
N TYR A 74 1.92 0.20 -12.81
CA TYR A 74 1.55 -1.21 -12.59
C TYR A 74 2.55 -2.18 -13.24
N TYR A 75 3.12 -1.81 -14.39
CA TYR A 75 4.13 -2.62 -15.05
C TYR A 75 5.50 -2.49 -14.37
N LEU A 76 5.97 -1.26 -14.14
CA LEU A 76 7.33 -0.99 -13.66
C LEU A 76 7.56 -1.41 -12.21
N VAL A 77 6.50 -1.49 -11.39
CA VAL A 77 6.62 -2.01 -10.02
C VAL A 77 7.06 -3.49 -10.01
N GLY A 78 6.68 -4.25 -11.04
CA GLY A 78 7.03 -5.67 -11.19
C GLY A 78 8.23 -5.94 -12.11
N SER A 79 8.51 -5.07 -13.09
CA SER A 79 9.61 -5.30 -14.05
C SER A 79 10.99 -4.92 -13.52
N HIS A 80 11.07 -4.15 -12.43
CA HIS A 80 12.31 -3.64 -11.83
C HIS A 80 13.21 -2.82 -12.78
N GLU A 81 12.72 -2.42 -13.95
CA GLU A 81 13.49 -1.62 -14.93
C GLU A 81 14.04 -0.31 -14.36
N LEU A 82 13.28 0.31 -13.45
CA LEU A 82 13.71 1.57 -12.82
C LEU A 82 14.95 1.41 -11.93
N LEU A 83 15.30 0.20 -11.51
CA LEU A 83 16.49 -0.08 -10.69
C LEU A 83 17.78 -0.07 -11.51
N HIS A 84 17.66 -0.19 -12.82
CA HIS A 84 18.79 -0.29 -13.75
C HIS A 84 19.04 1.00 -14.52
N VAL A 85 18.31 2.08 -14.23
CA VAL A 85 18.46 3.32 -14.99
C VAL A 85 19.77 4.01 -14.60
N PRO A 86 20.60 4.43 -15.58
CA PRO A 86 21.84 5.14 -15.30
C PRO A 86 21.62 6.38 -14.41
N GLY A 87 22.54 6.62 -13.48
CA GLY A 87 22.51 7.79 -12.60
C GLY A 87 21.53 7.71 -11.42
N VAL A 88 20.84 6.58 -11.20
CA VAL A 88 20.08 6.35 -9.96
C VAL A 88 21.05 6.12 -8.80
N LEU A 89 21.02 6.99 -7.79
CA LEU A 89 21.84 6.88 -6.58
C LEU A 89 21.18 6.05 -5.47
N ASN A 90 19.85 5.93 -5.49
CA ASN A 90 19.09 5.20 -4.46
C ASN A 90 17.99 4.30 -5.08
N PRO A 91 18.37 3.12 -5.62
CA PRO A 91 17.40 2.19 -6.20
C PRO A 91 16.35 1.70 -5.20
N ALA A 92 16.73 1.50 -3.93
CA ALA A 92 15.80 1.10 -2.88
C ALA A 92 14.71 2.16 -2.65
N GLY A 93 15.09 3.44 -2.62
CA GLY A 93 14.15 4.55 -2.50
C GLY A 93 13.15 4.63 -3.66
N ILE A 94 13.57 4.26 -4.88
CA ILE A 94 12.66 4.17 -6.04
C ILE A 94 11.66 3.03 -5.85
N THR A 95 12.12 1.83 -5.52
CA THR A 95 11.23 0.67 -5.27
C THR A 95 10.20 1.00 -4.20
N ASP A 96 10.64 1.59 -3.09
CA ASP A 96 9.76 1.92 -1.97
C ASP A 96 8.75 3.02 -2.33
N ALA A 97 9.17 4.06 -3.05
CA ALA A 97 8.26 5.12 -3.48
C ALA A 97 7.25 4.62 -4.52
N LEU A 98 7.71 3.87 -5.52
CA LEU A 98 6.86 3.30 -6.56
C LEU A 98 5.87 2.28 -5.99
N GLY A 99 6.34 1.39 -5.10
CA GLY A 99 5.50 0.41 -4.42
C GLY A 99 4.44 1.06 -3.54
N ARG A 100 4.79 2.14 -2.81
CA ARG A 100 3.81 2.95 -2.06
C ARG A 100 2.77 3.58 -2.97
N LEU A 101 3.20 4.20 -4.08
CA LEU A 101 2.28 4.80 -5.05
C LEU A 101 1.32 3.75 -5.61
N TYR A 102 1.84 2.64 -6.12
CA TYR A 102 1.05 1.52 -6.64
C TYR A 102 -0.04 1.05 -5.66
N ARG A 103 0.31 0.84 -4.37
CA ARG A 103 -0.65 0.41 -3.34
C ARG A 103 -1.77 1.43 -3.11
N VAL A 104 -1.42 2.72 -3.08
CA VAL A 104 -2.42 3.79 -2.95
C VAL A 104 -3.35 3.80 -4.17
N LEU A 105 -2.81 3.69 -5.38
CA LEU A 105 -3.63 3.64 -6.61
C LEU A 105 -4.52 2.40 -6.67
N GLN A 106 -4.17 1.29 -6.01
CA GLN A 106 -5.04 0.12 -5.86
C GLN A 106 -6.14 0.29 -4.81
N GLY A 107 -6.22 1.43 -4.13
CA GLY A 107 -7.18 1.67 -3.05
C GLY A 107 -6.93 0.81 -1.81
N ILE A 108 -5.74 0.22 -1.71
CA ILE A 108 -5.30 -0.52 -0.53
C ILE A 108 -5.02 0.47 0.61
N GLY A 109 -4.46 1.64 0.29
CA GLY A 109 -4.06 2.65 1.27
C GLY A 109 -2.84 2.20 2.10
N LEU A 110 -2.31 3.12 2.90
CA LEU A 110 -1.10 2.89 3.70
C LEU A 110 -1.41 2.71 5.18
N VAL A 111 -0.61 1.89 5.86
CA VAL A 111 -0.63 1.84 7.34
C VAL A 111 -0.27 3.21 7.92
N LYS A 112 -1.01 3.61 8.96
CA LYS A 112 -0.82 4.84 9.74
C LYS A 112 -0.77 4.47 11.23
N PRO A 113 -0.21 5.32 12.11
CA PRO A 113 -0.14 5.04 13.55
C PRO A 113 -1.48 4.64 14.19
N ARG A 114 -2.59 5.24 13.75
CA ARG A 114 -3.94 4.90 14.24
C ARG A 114 -4.42 3.49 13.88
N HIS A 115 -3.78 2.81 12.92
CA HIS A 115 -4.08 1.42 12.56
C HIS A 115 -3.32 0.41 13.45
N VAL A 116 -2.25 0.84 14.13
CA VAL A 116 -1.40 -0.05 14.94
C VAL A 116 -2.18 -0.75 16.07
N PRO A 117 -3.05 -0.07 16.85
CA PRO A 117 -3.82 -0.75 17.88
C PRO A 117 -4.71 -1.88 17.33
N VAL A 118 -5.27 -1.67 16.13
CA VAL A 118 -6.10 -2.67 15.46
C VAL A 118 -5.28 -3.87 15.03
N LEU A 119 -4.10 -3.63 14.45
CA LEU A 119 -3.19 -4.70 14.06
C LEU A 119 -2.74 -5.54 15.25
N ILE A 120 -2.47 -4.89 16.40
CA ILE A 120 -2.17 -5.58 17.66
C ILE A 120 -3.36 -6.46 18.09
N ALA A 121 -4.59 -5.94 18.03
CA ALA A 121 -5.77 -6.73 18.39
C ALA A 121 -6.00 -7.93 17.46
N MET A 122 -5.78 -7.77 16.15
CA MET A 122 -5.86 -8.88 15.18
C MET A 122 -4.86 -9.99 15.51
N ILE A 123 -3.63 -9.62 15.89
CA ILE A 123 -2.59 -10.56 16.34
C ILE A 123 -3.00 -11.25 17.64
N ASP A 124 -3.43 -10.48 18.65
CA ASP A 124 -3.83 -11.04 19.94
C ASP A 124 -5.01 -12.00 19.81
N ASP A 125 -6.02 -11.65 19.02
CA ASP A 125 -7.19 -12.50 18.76
C ASP A 125 -6.76 -13.79 18.02
N LEU A 126 -5.81 -13.70 17.07
CA LEU A 126 -5.31 -14.87 16.34
C LEU A 126 -4.54 -15.83 17.25
N CYS A 127 -3.64 -15.29 18.08
CA CYS A 127 -2.88 -16.07 19.04
C CYS A 127 -3.78 -16.72 20.09
N ALA A 128 -4.81 -16.00 20.58
CA ALA A 128 -5.77 -16.54 21.54
C ALA A 128 -6.53 -17.75 20.97
N ASP A 129 -6.98 -17.67 19.72
CA ASP A 129 -7.65 -18.79 19.06
C ASP A 129 -6.70 -19.99 18.84
N ALA A 130 -5.45 -19.73 18.45
CA ALA A 130 -4.44 -20.79 18.32
C ALA A 130 -4.11 -21.46 19.66
N ASP A 131 -4.13 -20.70 20.77
CA ASP A 131 -3.91 -21.25 22.11
C ASP A 131 -5.02 -22.25 22.52
N THR A 132 -6.24 -22.13 21.98
CA THR A 132 -7.33 -23.10 22.26
C THR A 132 -7.08 -24.49 21.68
N VAL A 133 -6.22 -24.60 20.66
CA VAL A 133 -5.87 -25.86 19.99
C VAL A 133 -4.39 -26.19 20.13
N ARG A 134 -3.70 -25.57 21.08
CA ARG A 134 -2.23 -25.64 21.23
C ARG A 134 -1.69 -27.06 21.27
N ASP A 135 -2.36 -27.95 22.00
CA ASP A 135 -1.96 -29.36 22.16
C ASP A 135 -2.05 -30.17 20.85
N ARG A 136 -2.76 -29.64 19.84
CA ARG A 136 -2.92 -30.26 18.52
C ARG A 136 -1.96 -29.69 17.48
N LEU A 137 -1.33 -28.55 17.77
CA LEU A 137 -0.44 -27.89 16.82
C LEU A 137 0.85 -28.70 16.66
N ASN A 138 1.24 -28.93 15.41
CA ASN A 138 2.55 -29.49 15.11
C ASN A 138 3.66 -28.43 15.35
N ALA A 139 4.93 -28.85 15.31
CA ALA A 139 6.06 -27.96 15.58
C ALA A 139 6.12 -26.73 14.65
N GLN A 140 5.72 -26.88 13.39
CA GLN A 140 5.73 -25.79 12.40
C GLN A 140 4.60 -24.79 12.68
N GLU A 141 3.40 -25.29 13.00
CA GLU A 141 2.26 -24.45 13.39
C GLU A 141 2.55 -23.67 14.68
N GLN A 142 3.25 -24.28 15.64
CA GLN A 142 3.69 -23.60 16.86
C GLN A 142 4.69 -22.47 16.55
N GLU A 143 5.68 -22.74 15.68
CA GLU A 143 6.67 -21.74 15.25
C GLU A 143 6.00 -20.53 14.58
N VAL A 144 5.03 -20.76 13.70
CA VAL A 144 4.23 -19.72 13.02
C VAL A 144 3.52 -18.82 14.04
N ILE A 145 2.84 -19.40 15.02
CA ILE A 145 2.11 -18.65 16.04
C ILE A 145 3.06 -17.89 16.97
N ASP A 146 4.20 -18.48 17.33
CA ASP A 146 5.19 -17.81 18.17
C ASP A 146 5.87 -16.63 17.45
N ASP A 147 6.13 -16.73 16.14
CA ASP A 147 6.64 -15.60 15.35
C ASP A 147 5.60 -14.47 15.25
N ILE A 148 4.33 -14.78 14.96
CA ILE A 148 3.24 -13.79 14.96
C ILE A 148 3.12 -13.10 16.33
N ARG A 149 3.18 -13.88 17.40
CA ARG A 149 3.14 -13.37 18.78
C ARG A 149 4.31 -12.43 19.06
N ALA A 150 5.52 -12.78 18.62
CA ALA A 150 6.70 -11.94 18.77
C ALA A 150 6.56 -10.61 18.01
N GLN A 151 5.97 -10.61 16.81
CA GLN A 151 5.67 -9.40 16.06
C GLN A 151 4.69 -8.49 16.81
N GLY A 152 3.65 -9.07 17.44
CA GLY A 152 2.72 -8.34 18.30
C GLY A 152 3.39 -7.67 19.50
N VAL A 153 4.38 -8.33 20.11
CA VAL A 153 5.17 -7.76 21.23
C VAL A 153 5.98 -6.55 20.77
N LEU A 154 6.58 -6.58 19.58
CA LEU A 154 7.31 -5.44 19.02
C LEU A 154 6.38 -4.24 18.80
N LEU A 155 5.21 -4.46 18.17
CA LEU A 155 4.24 -3.40 17.95
C LEU A 155 3.76 -2.75 19.26
N LYS A 156 3.55 -3.56 20.32
CA LYS A 156 3.20 -3.07 21.66
C LYS A 156 4.27 -2.18 22.29
N ARG A 157 5.54 -2.32 21.87
CA ARG A 157 6.67 -1.47 22.27
C ARG A 157 6.83 -0.23 21.39
N GLY A 158 6.01 -0.08 20.36
CA GLY A 158 6.15 0.99 19.35
C GLY A 158 7.21 0.70 18.29
N GLU A 159 7.70 -0.54 18.21
CA GLU A 159 8.70 -0.97 17.25
C GLU A 159 8.02 -1.65 16.06
N TRP A 160 8.45 -1.31 14.83
CA TRP A 160 7.97 -2.00 13.64
C TRP A 160 8.74 -3.31 13.44
N PRO A 161 8.08 -4.46 13.24
CA PRO A 161 8.77 -5.73 13.01
C PRO A 161 9.68 -5.66 11.78
N PRO A 162 10.91 -6.22 11.85
CA PRO A 162 11.78 -6.29 10.68
C PRO A 162 11.16 -7.22 9.63
N HIS A 163 11.32 -6.85 8.35
CA HIS A 163 10.99 -7.76 7.25
C HIS A 163 11.94 -8.97 7.30
N ARG A 164 11.39 -10.19 7.34
CA ARG A 164 12.16 -11.44 7.38
C ARG A 164 11.78 -12.29 6.18
N ARG A 165 12.76 -12.71 5.37
CA ARG A 165 12.57 -13.66 4.25
C ARG A 165 11.85 -14.98 4.60
N PRO A 166 11.90 -15.54 5.82
CA PRO A 166 11.00 -16.63 6.18
C PRO A 166 9.52 -16.23 6.19
N GLN A 167 9.09 -14.99 5.97
CA GLN A 167 7.66 -14.65 5.89
C GLN A 167 6.95 -15.21 4.65
N ASP A 168 7.70 -15.65 3.62
CA ASP A 168 7.19 -16.51 2.55
C ASP A 168 6.68 -17.86 3.08
N GLN A 169 7.10 -18.24 4.29
CA GLN A 169 6.71 -19.48 4.96
C GLN A 169 5.22 -19.46 5.33
N PHE A 170 4.65 -18.33 5.76
CA PHE A 170 3.22 -18.23 6.09
C PHE A 170 2.29 -18.72 4.97
N PHE A 171 2.75 -18.67 3.72
CA PHE A 171 1.98 -19.10 2.53
C PHE A 171 2.37 -20.48 1.99
N ARG A 172 3.38 -21.13 2.58
CA ARG A 172 3.96 -22.39 2.07
C ARG A 172 3.67 -23.62 2.95
N TYR A 173 3.34 -23.44 4.22
CA TYR A 173 3.01 -24.59 5.09
C TYR A 173 1.53 -24.91 5.01
N ASP A 174 1.25 -26.21 4.89
CA ASP A 174 -0.06 -26.75 5.18
C ASP A 174 -0.30 -26.61 6.70
N THR A 175 -1.35 -25.90 7.08
CA THR A 175 -1.66 -25.61 8.49
C THR A 175 -2.96 -26.29 8.91
N PRO A 176 -3.08 -27.62 8.78
CA PRO A 176 -4.36 -28.32 8.88
C PRO A 176 -5.02 -28.19 10.26
N ASN A 177 -4.26 -28.05 11.34
CA ASN A 177 -4.85 -27.88 12.67
C ASN A 177 -5.31 -26.45 12.89
N LEU A 178 -4.56 -25.45 12.39
CA LEU A 178 -4.97 -24.04 12.47
C LEU A 178 -6.13 -23.74 11.51
N ASP A 179 -6.15 -24.33 10.31
CA ASP A 179 -7.24 -24.21 9.33
C ASP A 179 -8.52 -24.92 9.79
N SER A 180 -8.41 -25.85 10.75
CA SER A 180 -9.59 -26.48 11.38
C SER A 180 -10.31 -25.56 12.37
N LEU A 181 -9.74 -24.40 12.71
CA LEU A 181 -10.43 -23.36 13.47
C LEU A 181 -11.58 -22.79 12.63
N VAL A 182 -12.71 -22.49 13.28
CA VAL A 182 -13.99 -22.05 12.67
C VAL A 182 -13.86 -20.76 11.83
N MET A 183 -12.71 -20.10 11.86
CA MET A 183 -12.34 -18.95 11.05
C MET A 183 -11.10 -19.27 10.21
N ASN A 184 -11.20 -19.00 8.91
CA ASN A 184 -10.13 -19.15 7.91
C ASN A 184 -8.81 -18.50 8.39
N PHE A 185 -7.94 -19.33 8.97
CA PHE A 185 -6.67 -18.92 9.56
C PHE A 185 -5.79 -18.19 8.53
N GLY A 186 -5.69 -18.74 7.32
CA GLY A 186 -5.00 -18.11 6.20
C GLY A 186 -5.46 -16.69 5.88
N ASN A 187 -6.77 -16.42 5.93
CA ASN A 187 -7.30 -15.06 5.71
C ASN A 187 -6.92 -14.08 6.83
N ARG A 188 -6.90 -14.54 8.09
CA ARG A 188 -6.51 -13.70 9.22
C ARG A 188 -5.02 -13.40 9.21
N VAL A 189 -4.21 -14.41 8.91
CA VAL A 189 -2.77 -14.25 8.70
C VAL A 189 -2.51 -13.25 7.58
N ARG A 190 -3.19 -13.37 6.42
CA ARG A 190 -3.13 -12.36 5.35
C ARG A 190 -3.50 -10.96 5.83
N GLY A 191 -4.58 -10.86 6.60
CA GLY A 191 -5.02 -9.59 7.20
C GLY A 191 -4.00 -8.95 8.14
N ILE A 192 -3.07 -9.73 8.70
CA ILE A 192 -1.98 -9.24 9.57
C ILE A 192 -0.69 -9.01 8.77
N SER A 193 -0.32 -9.95 7.91
CA SER A 193 0.93 -9.93 7.15
C SER A 193 0.98 -8.78 6.15
N PHE A 194 -0.13 -8.53 5.46
CA PHE A 194 -0.21 -7.44 4.48
C PHE A 194 0.01 -6.06 5.13
N PRO A 195 -0.64 -5.71 6.25
CA PRO A 195 -0.27 -4.50 6.98
C PRO A 195 1.17 -4.46 7.48
N LEU A 196 1.67 -5.55 8.05
CA LEU A 196 3.01 -5.58 8.65
C LEU A 196 4.13 -5.42 7.65
N PHE A 197 4.03 -6.09 6.50
CA PHE A 197 5.17 -6.26 5.58
C PHE A 197 4.97 -5.54 4.27
N ASP A 198 3.73 -5.47 3.78
CA ASP A 198 3.41 -4.74 2.58
C ASP A 198 2.88 -3.34 2.87
N GLY A 199 2.73 -2.97 4.15
CA GLY A 199 2.25 -1.66 4.57
C GLY A 199 0.81 -1.38 4.16
N TRP A 200 0.01 -2.43 3.94
CA TRP A 200 -1.39 -2.31 3.53
C TRP A 200 -2.24 -1.82 4.69
N ARG A 201 -3.19 -0.93 4.40
CA ARG A 201 -4.21 -0.60 5.39
C ARG A 201 -5.02 -1.87 5.76
N PRO A 202 -5.23 -2.17 7.06
CA PRO A 202 -5.99 -3.36 7.45
C PRO A 202 -7.47 -3.31 7.05
N TYR A 203 -8.05 -2.10 6.92
CA TYR A 203 -9.45 -1.90 6.53
C TYR A 203 -9.56 -0.75 5.54
N PRO A 204 -10.05 -0.97 4.30
CA PRO A 204 -10.26 0.09 3.32
C PRO A 204 -11.18 1.19 3.84
N ALA A 205 -10.92 2.44 3.44
CA ALA A 205 -11.79 3.55 3.80
C ALA A 205 -13.14 3.46 3.07
N LYS A 206 -14.22 3.86 3.74
CA LYS A 206 -15.52 4.07 3.07
C LYS A 206 -15.45 5.35 2.26
N LYS A 207 -15.59 5.25 0.93
CA LYS A 207 -15.53 6.40 0.01
C LYS A 207 -16.92 6.68 -0.56
N PRO A 208 -17.33 7.95 -0.70
CA PRO A 208 -18.45 8.28 -1.57
C PRO A 208 -18.11 7.90 -3.02
N PRO A 209 -19.09 7.49 -3.83
CA PRO A 209 -18.85 7.22 -5.24
C PRO A 209 -18.31 8.48 -5.92
N LEU A 210 -17.12 8.38 -6.49
CA LEU A 210 -16.57 9.44 -7.33
C LEU A 210 -17.16 9.32 -8.73
N ALA A 211 -17.28 10.45 -9.42
CA ALA A 211 -17.59 10.43 -10.84
C ALA A 211 -16.53 9.59 -11.57
N ALA A 212 -16.96 8.78 -12.54
CA ALA A 212 -16.04 8.02 -13.36
C ALA A 212 -15.02 8.97 -14.02
N PRO A 213 -13.74 8.56 -14.12
CA PRO A 213 -12.76 9.30 -14.90
C PRO A 213 -13.30 9.37 -16.33
N VAL A 214 -13.32 10.56 -16.93
CA VAL A 214 -13.80 10.74 -18.30
C VAL A 214 -12.65 10.33 -19.23
N PRO A 215 -12.71 9.16 -19.88
CA PRO A 215 -11.66 8.75 -20.81
C PRO A 215 -11.73 9.69 -22.03
N GLY A 216 -10.57 10.22 -22.45
CA GLY A 216 -10.50 11.15 -23.58
C GLY A 216 -10.67 12.63 -23.21
N LEU A 217 -10.02 13.08 -22.13
CA LEU A 217 -9.81 14.52 -21.90
C LEU A 217 -9.36 15.21 -23.19
N SER A 218 -9.96 16.37 -23.46
CA SER A 218 -9.51 17.30 -24.49
C SER A 218 -7.99 17.48 -24.41
N GLN A 219 -7.29 17.45 -25.55
CA GLN A 219 -5.85 17.73 -25.64
C GLN A 219 -5.47 19.11 -25.05
N LYS A 220 -6.44 20.02 -24.91
CA LYS A 220 -6.28 21.24 -24.15
C LYS A 220 -6.70 21.03 -22.71
N ALA A 221 -5.77 21.32 -21.80
CA ALA A 221 -6.09 21.49 -20.39
C ALA A 221 -7.18 22.56 -20.24
N PRO A 222 -8.17 22.37 -19.34
CA PRO A 222 -9.03 23.47 -18.92
C PRO A 222 -8.16 24.66 -18.46
N PRO A 223 -8.63 25.90 -18.70
CA PRO A 223 -7.92 27.09 -18.25
C PRO A 223 -7.69 27.01 -16.73
N LEU A 224 -6.57 27.60 -16.28
CA LEU A 224 -6.29 27.71 -14.86
C LEU A 224 -7.46 28.42 -14.16
N PRO A 225 -7.81 28.03 -12.91
CA PRO A 225 -8.67 28.85 -12.08
C PRO A 225 -8.13 30.29 -12.04
N PRO A 226 -8.99 31.33 -12.06
CA PRO A 226 -8.53 32.72 -12.06
C PRO A 226 -7.57 33.04 -10.91
N GLU A 227 -7.64 32.30 -9.80
CA GLU A 227 -6.76 32.50 -8.65
C GLU A 227 -5.30 32.03 -8.87
N LEU A 228 -5.07 31.21 -9.92
CA LEU A 228 -3.82 30.54 -10.24
C LEU A 228 -3.21 30.99 -11.58
N GLU A 229 -3.91 31.80 -12.36
CA GLU A 229 -3.42 32.34 -13.62
C GLU A 229 -2.22 33.27 -13.37
N GLY A 230 -1.05 32.93 -13.94
CA GLY A 230 0.21 33.68 -13.75
C GLY A 230 0.98 33.37 -12.45
N LYS A 231 0.57 32.37 -11.65
CA LYS A 231 1.27 31.96 -10.42
C LYS A 231 2.05 30.66 -10.53
N LEU A 232 2.05 30.02 -11.69
CA LEU A 232 2.87 28.85 -11.98
C LEU A 232 4.05 29.29 -12.88
N PRO A 233 5.29 28.85 -12.58
CA PRO A 233 6.48 29.21 -13.34
C PRO A 233 6.46 28.69 -14.78
#